data_AF-A0A945BKE7-F1
#
_entry.id   AF-A0A945BKE7-F1
#
_cell.length_a   1.000
_cell.length_b   1.000
_cell.length_c   1.000
_cell.angle_alpha   90.00
_cell.angle_beta   90.00
_cell.angle_gamma   90.00
#
_symmetry.space_group_name_H-M   'P 1'
#
loop_
_entity.id
_entity.type
_entity.pdbx_description
1 polymer ?
#
loop_
_entity_poly.entity_id
_entity_poly.type
_entity_poly.pdbx_seq_one_letter_code
_entity_poly.pdbx_strand_id
1 'polypeptide(L)'
;MRTYFALLAGISAVFLASPADALGKAADRHNILFSLSDDHRWDRMGCAGHPFLKTLTMDRLAAEGVRFSNMFVTTSIYKKEQNRKRAEA
;
A
#
# COMPACT_ATOMS: atom_id res chain seq x y z
N MET A 1 -60.60 -2.47 6.38
CA MET A 1 -59.72 -1.28 6.44
C MET A 1 -58.46 -1.47 7.29
N ARG A 2 -58.48 -2.19 8.42
CA ARG A 2 -57.29 -2.39 9.29
C ARG A 2 -56.26 -3.43 8.81
N THR A 3 -56.64 -4.34 7.91
CA THR A 3 -55.75 -5.43 7.42
C THR A 3 -54.92 -5.05 6.19
N TYR A 4 -55.36 -4.07 5.39
CA TYR A 4 -54.62 -3.60 4.21
C TYR A 4 -53.41 -2.71 4.56
N PHE A 5 -53.47 -2.03 5.71
CA PHE A 5 -52.36 -1.20 6.22
C PHE A 5 -51.13 -2.04 6.60
N ALA A 6 -51.34 -3.27 7.09
CA ALA A 6 -50.26 -4.19 7.43
C ALA A 6 -49.56 -4.78 6.20
N LEU A 7 -50.30 -5.02 5.11
CA LEU A 7 -49.75 -5.51 3.84
C LEU A 7 -48.94 -4.44 3.10
N LEU A 8 -49.37 -3.17 3.12
CA LEU A 8 -48.62 -2.05 2.56
C LEU A 8 -47.32 -1.77 3.32
N ALA A 9 -47.33 -1.88 4.65
CA ALA A 9 -46.12 -1.73 5.47
C ALA A 9 -45.08 -2.82 5.17
N GLY A 10 -45.52 -4.08 5.01
CA GLY A 10 -44.65 -5.21 4.69
C GLY A 10 -43.95 -5.11 3.33
N ILE A 11 -44.61 -4.53 2.32
CA ILE A 11 -44.02 -4.33 0.99
C ILE A 11 -42.97 -3.19 1.01
N SER A 12 -43.16 -2.16 1.85
CA SER A 12 -42.17 -1.08 1.99
C SER A 12 -40.86 -1.55 2.64
N ALA A 13 -40.94 -2.52 3.56
CA ALA A 13 -39.77 -3.07 4.25
C ALA A 13 -38.87 -3.91 3.32
N VAL A 14 -39.46 -4.55 2.31
CA VAL A 14 -38.73 -5.34 1.31
C VAL A 14 -38.01 -4.45 0.29
N PHE A 15 -38.53 -3.25 0.00
CA PHE A 15 -37.91 -2.31 -0.93
C PHE A 15 -36.72 -1.53 -0.33
N LEU A 16 -36.61 -1.48 1.00
CA LEU A 16 -35.49 -0.86 1.73
C LEU A 16 -34.31 -1.81 1.98
N ALA A 17 -34.49 -3.12 1.77
CA ALA A 17 -33.41 -4.09 1.83
C ALA A 17 -32.60 -4.07 0.52
N SER A 18 -31.86 -2.98 0.30
CA SER A 18 -30.89 -2.90 -0.78
C SER A 18 -29.73 -3.87 -0.51
N PRO A 19 -29.38 -4.78 -1.43
CA PRO A 19 -28.19 -5.62 -1.31
C PRO A 19 -26.96 -4.79 -1.71
N ALA A 20 -26.65 -3.74 -0.95
CA ALA A 20 -25.46 -2.91 -1.18
C ALA A 20 -24.16 -3.65 -0.80
N ASP A 21 -24.25 -4.68 0.04
CA ASP A 21 -23.08 -5.42 0.56
C ASP A 21 -22.46 -6.40 -0.45
N ALA A 22 -23.12 -6.70 -1.57
CA ALA A 22 -22.62 -7.69 -2.53
C ALA A 22 -21.50 -7.15 -3.44
N LEU A 23 -21.26 -5.83 -3.48
CA LEU A 23 -20.26 -5.21 -4.37
C LEU A 23 -18.85 -5.10 -3.74
N GLY A 24 -18.66 -5.57 -2.49
CA GLY A 24 -17.51 -5.17 -1.68
C GLY A 24 -16.77 -6.31 -0.98
N LYS A 25 -16.35 -7.36 -1.69
CA LYS A 25 -15.44 -8.37 -1.10
C LYS A 25 -14.28 -8.80 -2.00
N ALA A 26 -13.63 -7.83 -2.63
CA ALA A 26 -12.33 -7.99 -3.29
C ALA A 26 -11.16 -7.41 -2.48
N ALA A 27 -11.41 -6.87 -1.28
CA ALA A 27 -10.48 -5.99 -0.55
C ALA A 27 -9.68 -6.65 0.60
N ASP A 28 -9.72 -7.98 0.76
CA ASP A 28 -9.06 -8.63 1.91
C ASP A 28 -7.58 -8.98 1.64
N ARG A 29 -7.10 -8.83 0.40
CA ARG A 29 -5.72 -9.15 0.00
C ARG A 29 -4.98 -7.84 -0.27
N HIS A 30 -3.99 -7.56 0.57
CA HIS A 30 -3.11 -6.41 0.39
C HIS A 30 -2.13 -6.66 -0.76
N ASN A 31 -1.83 -5.61 -1.53
CA ASN A 31 -0.77 -5.64 -2.53
C ASN A 31 0.54 -5.14 -1.92
N ILE A 32 1.64 -5.80 -2.25
CA ILE A 32 2.98 -5.42 -1.77
C ILE A 32 3.80 -4.98 -2.99
N LEU A 33 4.32 -3.75 -2.96
CA LEU A 33 5.26 -3.21 -3.93
C LEU A 33 6.64 -3.07 -3.30
N PHE A 34 7.64 -3.77 -3.85
CA PHE A 34 9.03 -3.62 -3.47
C PHE A 34 9.78 -2.78 -4.52
N SER A 35 10.31 -1.63 -4.11
CA SER A 35 11.09 -0.74 -4.96
C SER A 35 12.51 -0.63 -4.42
N LEU A 36 13.49 -0.86 -5.30
CA LEU A 36 14.92 -0.79 -4.99
C LEU A 36 15.59 0.20 -5.95
N SER A 37 16.33 1.16 -5.41
CA SER A 37 17.17 2.07 -6.21
C SER A 37 18.63 1.67 -6.09
N ASP A 38 19.31 1.62 -7.23
CA ASP A 38 20.75 1.36 -7.28
C ASP A 38 21.55 2.61 -6.91
N ASP A 39 22.69 2.43 -6.23
CA ASP A 39 23.60 3.49 -5.77
C ASP A 39 22.93 4.64 -4.96
N HIS A 40 21.77 4.40 -4.34
CA HIS A 40 21.08 5.43 -3.55
C HIS A 40 21.70 5.57 -2.16
N ARG A 41 22.44 6.66 -1.95
CA ARG A 41 22.99 7.02 -0.63
C ARG A 41 21.89 7.47 0.34
N TRP A 42 22.00 7.08 1.61
CA TRP A 42 20.98 7.26 2.65
C TRP A 42 20.54 8.72 2.90
N ASP A 43 21.42 9.69 2.67
CA ASP A 43 21.17 11.12 2.90
C ASP A 43 20.73 11.87 1.62
N ARG A 44 20.61 11.18 0.48
CA ARG A 44 20.17 11.76 -0.80
C ARG A 44 18.65 11.75 -0.94
N MET A 45 17.97 12.24 0.08
CA MET A 45 16.50 12.37 0.13
C MET A 45 16.12 13.62 0.94
N GLY A 46 15.02 14.27 0.57
CA GLY A 46 14.45 15.38 1.32
C GLY A 46 14.10 14.97 2.75
N CYS A 47 13.46 13.81 2.93
CA CYS A 47 13.11 13.24 4.24
C CYS A 47 14.31 12.81 5.10
N ALA A 48 15.52 12.76 4.52
CA ALA A 48 16.78 12.56 5.24
C ALA A 48 17.47 13.89 5.62
N GLY A 49 16.85 15.03 5.34
CA GLY A 49 17.37 16.36 5.70
C GLY A 49 18.27 16.99 4.63
N HIS A 50 18.25 16.51 3.38
CA HIS A 50 19.07 17.07 2.33
C HIS A 50 18.66 18.53 2.01
N PRO A 51 19.61 19.49 1.92
CA PRO A 51 19.29 20.93 1.94
C PRO A 51 18.49 21.45 0.73
N PHE A 52 18.57 20.76 -0.42
CA PHE A 52 17.93 21.21 -1.66
C PHE A 52 17.28 20.11 -2.50
N LEU A 53 17.44 18.83 -2.13
CA LEU A 53 16.85 17.74 -2.92
C LEU A 53 15.37 17.62 -2.58
N LYS A 54 14.53 17.57 -3.62
CA LYS A 54 13.09 17.38 -3.48
C LYS A 54 12.75 15.98 -3.96
N THR A 55 12.36 15.11 -3.04
CA THR A 55 11.98 13.72 -3.34
C THR A 55 10.53 13.51 -2.96
N LEU A 56 9.62 14.32 -3.54
CA LEU A 56 8.24 14.48 -3.09
C LEU A 56 7.51 13.16 -2.79
N THR A 57 7.63 12.18 -3.68
CA THR A 57 6.99 10.86 -3.50
C THR A 57 7.60 10.08 -2.34
N MET A 58 8.93 10.07 -2.21
CA MET A 58 9.62 9.38 -1.12
C MET A 58 9.41 10.10 0.22
N ASP A 59 9.36 11.42 0.19
CA ASP A 59 9.11 12.26 1.36
C ASP A 59 7.70 12.01 1.89
N ARG A 60 6.71 11.90 0.99
CA ARG A 60 5.34 11.51 1.33
C ARG A 60 5.29 10.09 1.90
N LEU A 61 5.94 9.11 1.26
CA LEU A 61 5.97 7.73 1.76
C LEU A 61 6.62 7.63 3.14
N ALA A 62 7.67 8.42 3.40
CA ALA A 62 8.31 8.48 4.71
C ALA A 62 7.43 9.14 5.79
N ALA A 63 6.58 10.10 5.42
CA ALA A 63 5.64 10.77 6.32
C ALA A 63 4.38 9.96 6.60
N GLU A 64 3.88 9.20 5.62
CA GLU A 64 2.69 8.34 5.74
C GLU A 64 3.02 6.96 6.32
N GLY A 65 4.31 6.58 6.33
CA GLY A 65 4.79 5.28 6.78
C GLY A 65 5.90 5.36 7.82
N VAL A 66 6.82 4.39 7.77
CA VAL A 66 7.97 4.32 8.66
C VAL A 66 9.25 4.41 7.86
N ARG A 67 10.10 5.39 8.20
CA ARG A 67 11.45 5.52 7.67
C ARG A 67 12.48 4.97 8.67
N PHE A 68 13.21 3.95 8.28
CA PHE A 68 14.34 3.43 9.06
C PHE A 68 15.55 4.34 8.90
N SER A 69 15.89 5.13 9.94
CA SER A 69 17.05 6.03 9.91
C SER A 69 18.39 5.31 9.97
N ASN A 70 18.42 4.09 10.53
CA ASN A 70 19.60 3.27 10.76
C ASN A 70 19.47 1.92 10.04
N MET A 71 19.34 1.93 8.71
CA MET A 71 19.27 0.74 7.88
C MET A 71 20.60 0.49 7.16
N PHE A 72 21.22 -0.66 7.40
CA PHE A 72 22.53 -1.00 6.86
C PHE A 72 22.45 -2.15 5.85
N VAL A 73 23.22 -2.05 4.78
CA VAL A 73 23.45 -3.18 3.85
C VAL A 73 24.49 -4.12 4.46
N THR A 74 24.32 -5.42 4.27
CA THR A 74 25.26 -6.43 4.76
C THR A 74 26.62 -6.35 4.05
N THR A 75 26.62 -5.99 2.77
CA THR A 75 27.82 -5.79 1.96
C THR A 75 27.66 -4.58 1.05
N SER A 76 28.58 -3.63 1.09
CA SER A 76 28.52 -2.38 0.32
C SER A 76 29.08 -2.50 -1.10
N ILE A 77 28.90 -3.65 -1.76
CA ILE A 77 29.45 -3.92 -3.08
C ILE A 77 28.37 -4.38 -4.05
N TYR A 78 28.33 -3.76 -5.23
CA TYR A 78 27.54 -4.26 -6.36
C TYR A 78 28.23 -5.49 -6.95
N LYS A 79 27.63 -6.68 -6.77
CA LYS A 79 28.28 -7.96 -7.11
C LYS A 79 27.63 -8.62 -8.32
N LYS A 80 27.84 -8.04 -9.51
CA LYS A 80 27.35 -8.58 -10.80
C LYS A 80 27.73 -10.05 -10.99
N GLU A 81 28.98 -10.39 -10.68
CA GLU A 81 29.54 -11.72 -10.91
C GLU A 81 29.11 -12.77 -9.86
N GLN A 82 28.86 -12.35 -8.61
CA GLN A 82 28.44 -13.29 -7.56
C GLN A 82 26.97 -13.71 -7.71
N ASN A 83 26.14 -12.83 -8.26
CA ASN A 83 24.77 -13.18 -8.62
C ASN A 83 24.72 -14.13 -9.83
N ARG A 84 25.65 -14.00 -10.78
CA ARG A 84 25.80 -14.96 -11.90
C ARG A 84 26.16 -16.35 -11.40
N LYS A 85 27.17 -16.47 -10.54
CA LYS A 85 27.61 -17.77 -9.98
C LYS A 85 26.57 -18.44 -9.06
N ARG A 86 25.64 -17.68 -8.47
CA ARG A 86 24.53 -18.22 -7.67
C ARG A 86 23.31 -18.61 -8.51
N ALA A 87 23.12 -18.02 -9.69
CA ALA A 87 22.05 -18.39 -10.59
C ALA A 87 22.41 -19.63 -11.44
N GLU A 88 23.72 -19.90 -11.61
CA GLU A 88 24.28 -21.07 -12.30
C GLU A 88 24.50 -22.29 -11.37
N ALA A 89 24.18 -22.19 -10.07
CA ALA A 89 24.33 -23.24 -9.06
C ALA A 89 22.96 -23.64 -8.47
#